data_AF-A0A6C0JVV7-F1
#
_entry.id   AF-A0A6C0JVV7-F1
#
_cell.length_a   1.000
_cell.length_b   1.000
_cell.length_c   1.000
_cell.angle_alpha   90.00
_cell.angle_beta   90.00
_cell.angle_gamma   90.00
#
_symmetry.space_group_name_H-M   'P 1'
#
loop_
_entity.id
_entity.type
_entity.pdbx_description
1 polymer ?
#
loop_
_entity_poly.entity_id
_entity_poly.type
_entity_poly.pdbx_seq_one_letter_code
_entity_poly.pdbx_strand_id
1 'polypeptide(L)'
;MGNGASVIEGSCVSLAPFPDLTSHTYIVKRTSGEKENGWIIAKPPVGAGYPSWLDRHAVKDENNGWRIFMHNNESDPNLFLCGWRRLDSIEPSILDSDLITIDEWRQTLLNLLDRLDADRLKLEKTTTAKYLDP
;
A
#
# COMPACT_ATOMS: atom_id res chain seq x y z
N MET A 1 -2.84 24.87 5.61
CA MET A 1 -1.49 24.30 5.36
C MET A 1 -1.69 22.85 4.96
N GLY A 2 -1.67 22.56 3.66
CA GLY A 2 -1.85 21.20 3.15
C GLY A 2 -0.53 20.46 3.26
N ASN A 3 -0.45 19.46 4.15
CA ASN A 3 0.62 18.47 4.14
C ASN A 3 0.39 17.52 2.96
N GLY A 4 0.56 18.03 1.74
CA GLY A 4 0.71 17.24 0.53
C GLY A 4 2.13 16.70 0.52
N ALA A 5 2.36 15.58 1.19
CA ALA A 5 3.57 14.81 0.93
C ALA A 5 3.56 14.46 -0.56
N SER A 6 4.50 15.05 -1.28
CA SER A 6 4.75 14.79 -2.68
C SER A 6 4.98 13.28 -2.85
N VAL A 7 4.22 12.67 -3.75
CA VAL A 7 4.42 11.29 -4.16
C VAL A 7 5.67 11.33 -5.03
N ILE A 8 6.70 10.52 -4.73
CA ILE A 8 7.80 10.35 -5.69
C ILE A 8 7.15 9.81 -6.97
N GLU A 9 7.18 10.58 -8.06
CA GLU A 9 6.93 10.08 -9.41
C GLU A 9 7.91 8.94 -9.68
N GLY A 10 7.53 7.69 -9.40
CA GLY A 10 8.41 6.56 -9.67
C GLY A 10 7.97 5.24 -9.06
N SER A 11 7.97 5.12 -7.73
CA SER A 11 7.86 3.80 -7.09
C SER A 11 6.43 3.48 -6.67
N CYS A 12 5.68 2.88 -7.58
CA CYS A 12 4.33 2.38 -7.36
C CYS A 12 4.28 0.86 -7.64
N VAL A 13 3.77 0.07 -6.70
CA VAL A 13 3.68 -1.39 -6.86
C VAL A 13 2.27 -1.91 -6.59
N SER A 14 1.93 -3.02 -7.24
CA SER A 14 0.65 -3.70 -7.04
C SER A 14 0.78 -4.80 -5.99
N LEU A 15 -0.18 -4.86 -5.07
CA LEU A 15 -0.32 -5.95 -4.10
C LEU A 15 -1.44 -6.93 -4.49
N ALA A 16 -2.11 -6.73 -5.63
CA ALA A 16 -3.16 -7.63 -6.11
C ALA A 16 -2.73 -9.11 -6.22
N PRO A 17 -1.48 -9.46 -6.60
CA PRO A 17 -1.03 -10.86 -6.62
C PRO A 17 -0.93 -11.53 -5.24
N PHE A 18 -1.11 -10.80 -4.15
CA PHE A 18 -0.97 -11.27 -2.77
C PHE A 18 -2.34 -11.26 -2.07
N PRO A 19 -3.17 -12.30 -2.27
CA PRO A 19 -4.52 -12.36 -1.69
C PRO A 19 -4.51 -12.36 -0.16
N ASP A 20 -3.45 -12.90 0.44
CA ASP A 20 -3.21 -12.88 1.88
C ASP A 20 -2.94 -11.46 2.42
N LEU A 21 -2.60 -10.48 1.58
CA LEU A 21 -2.52 -9.08 2.02
C LEU A 21 -3.85 -8.37 1.78
N THR A 22 -4.47 -8.61 0.63
CA THR A 22 -5.67 -7.86 0.24
C THR A 22 -6.96 -8.34 0.89
N SER A 23 -6.98 -9.52 1.51
CA SER A 23 -8.19 -10.11 2.13
C SER A 23 -8.22 -10.01 3.65
N HIS A 24 -7.15 -9.55 4.29
CA HIS A 24 -7.11 -9.35 5.74
C HIS A 24 -7.58 -7.97 6.14
N THR A 25 -8.12 -7.87 7.35
CA THR A 25 -8.40 -6.61 8.02
C THR A 25 -7.20 -6.15 8.83
N TYR A 26 -7.05 -4.84 8.90
CA TYR A 26 -5.98 -4.13 9.54
C TYR A 26 -6.52 -3.10 10.52
N ILE A 27 -5.66 -2.79 11.48
CA ILE A 27 -5.81 -1.68 12.40
C ILE A 27 -4.93 -0.55 11.89
N VAL A 28 -5.48 0.65 11.79
CA VAL A 28 -4.73 1.87 11.47
C VAL A 28 -4.59 2.72 12.72
N LYS A 29 -3.36 3.09 13.06
CA LYS A 29 -3.04 4.03 14.13
C LYS A 29 -3.02 5.46 13.59
N ARG A 30 -3.93 6.30 14.07
CA ARG A 30 -3.97 7.74 13.72
C ARG A 30 -2.82 8.49 14.36
N THR A 31 -2.56 9.70 13.85
CA THR A 31 -1.61 10.64 14.46
C THR A 31 -2.03 11.06 15.88
N SER A 32 -3.32 11.01 16.21
CA SER A 32 -3.85 11.20 17.56
C SER A 32 -3.51 10.06 18.52
N GLY A 33 -3.04 8.92 18.02
CA GLY A 33 -2.81 7.69 18.80
C GLY A 33 -4.01 6.75 18.85
N GLU A 34 -5.18 7.18 18.35
CA GLU A 34 -6.38 6.35 18.23
C GLU A 34 -6.15 5.21 17.24
N LYS A 35 -6.72 4.04 17.54
CA LYS A 35 -6.71 2.87 16.65
C LYS A 35 -8.08 2.74 15.98
N GLU A 36 -8.08 2.55 14.67
CA GLU A 36 -9.26 2.31 13.86
C GLU A 36 -9.19 0.90 13.26
N ASN A 37 -10.21 0.07 13.49
CA ASN A 37 -10.31 -1.27 12.91
C ASN A 37 -10.97 -1.24 11.53
N GLY A 38 -11.03 -2.41 10.88
CA GLY A 38 -11.80 -2.60 9.66
C GLY A 38 -11.15 -2.08 8.39
N TRP A 39 -9.89 -1.68 8.43
CA TRP A 39 -9.16 -1.25 7.23
C TRP A 39 -8.75 -2.45 6.40
N ILE A 40 -8.92 -2.37 5.09
CA ILE A 40 -8.45 -3.37 4.14
C ILE A 40 -7.66 -2.68 3.03
N ILE A 41 -6.68 -3.38 2.46
CA ILE A 41 -5.96 -2.88 1.29
C ILE A 41 -6.96 -2.79 0.14
N ALA A 42 -7.05 -1.61 -0.46
CA ALA A 42 -8.02 -1.35 -1.52
C ALA A 42 -7.76 -2.26 -2.71
N LYS A 43 -8.75 -3.09 -3.04
CA LYS A 43 -8.72 -3.89 -4.27
C LYS A 43 -9.12 -3.00 -5.43
N PRO A 44 -8.52 -3.18 -6.63
CA PRO A 44 -9.03 -2.52 -7.81
C PRO A 44 -10.49 -2.95 -7.97
N PRO A 45 -11.43 -2.00 -8.14
CA PRO A 45 -12.81 -2.34 -8.39
C PRO A 45 -12.91 -3.20 -9.65
N VAL A 46 -13.72 -4.26 -9.57
CA VAL A 46 -13.91 -5.21 -10.68
C VAL A 46 -14.78 -4.53 -11.75
N GLY A 47 -14.18 -4.04 -12.84
CA GLY A 47 -14.92 -3.45 -13.96
C GLY A 47 -14.08 -2.56 -14.88
N ALA A 48 -14.58 -2.31 -16.10
CA ALA A 48 -13.94 -1.41 -17.06
C ALA A 48 -14.24 0.07 -16.71
N GLY A 49 -13.22 0.92 -16.67
CA GLY A 49 -13.38 2.38 -16.56
C GLY A 49 -12.72 3.05 -15.35
N TYR A 50 -11.98 2.31 -14.53
CA TYR A 50 -11.31 2.88 -13.37
C TYR A 50 -9.92 3.43 -13.71
N PRO A 51 -9.48 4.51 -13.03
CA PRO A 51 -8.14 5.03 -13.21
C PRO A 51 -7.06 3.98 -12.90
N SER A 52 -6.06 3.86 -13.77
CA SER A 52 -4.93 2.92 -13.63
C SER A 52 -4.10 3.11 -12.36
N TRP A 53 -4.29 4.22 -11.64
CA TRP A 53 -3.66 4.41 -10.33
C TRP A 53 -4.26 3.50 -9.26
N LEU A 54 -5.47 2.95 -9.43
CA LEU A 54 -6.08 1.99 -8.50
C LEU A 54 -5.41 0.62 -8.50
N ASP A 55 -4.61 0.29 -9.52
CA ASP A 55 -3.75 -0.90 -9.51
C ASP A 55 -2.50 -0.70 -8.63
N ARG A 56 -2.23 0.53 -8.19
CA ARG A 56 -1.09 0.91 -7.37
C ARG A 56 -1.52 0.87 -5.91
N HIS A 57 -1.30 -0.28 -5.29
CA HIS A 57 -1.72 -0.52 -3.91
C HIS A 57 -0.73 0.10 -2.91
N ALA A 58 0.54 0.22 -3.30
CA ALA A 58 1.57 0.80 -2.47
C ALA A 58 2.45 1.78 -3.26
N VAL A 59 2.84 2.87 -2.59
CA VAL A 59 3.71 3.92 -3.14
C VAL A 59 4.82 4.23 -2.17
N LYS A 60 5.98 4.57 -2.70
CA LYS A 60 7.11 5.06 -1.93
C LYS A 60 7.04 6.59 -1.83
N ASP A 61 7.21 7.12 -0.63
CA ASP A 61 7.32 8.55 -0.39
C ASP A 61 8.77 9.04 -0.47
N GLU A 62 8.96 10.36 -0.47
CA GLU A 62 10.25 11.06 -0.63
C GLU A 62 11.32 10.63 0.36
N ASN A 63 10.92 10.08 1.52
CA ASN A 63 11.84 9.61 2.56
C ASN A 63 12.09 8.10 2.46
N ASN A 64 11.82 7.49 1.30
CA ASN A 64 11.92 6.05 1.06
C ASN A 64 10.96 5.22 1.93
N GLY A 65 9.92 5.85 2.50
CA GLY A 65 8.89 5.19 3.30
C GLY A 65 7.74 4.68 2.45
N TRP A 66 7.18 3.51 2.80
CA TRP A 66 6.06 2.92 2.07
C TRP A 66 4.71 3.37 2.62
N ARG A 67 3.79 3.68 1.70
CA ARG A 67 2.38 3.95 1.97
C ARG A 67 1.50 3.01 1.19
N ILE A 68 0.40 2.55 1.81
CA ILE A 68 -0.55 1.62 1.21
C ILE A 68 -1.90 2.31 1.10
N PHE A 69 -2.56 2.18 -0.05
CA PHE A 69 -3.92 2.68 -0.26
C PHE A 69 -4.91 1.71 0.37
N MET A 70 -5.69 2.18 1.32
CA MET A 70 -6.62 1.37 2.10
C MET A 70 -8.01 2.00 2.12
N HIS A 71 -9.02 1.18 2.32
CA HIS A 71 -10.38 1.61 2.64
C HIS A 71 -10.84 0.94 3.92
N ASN A 72 -11.68 1.63 4.66
CA ASN A 72 -12.27 1.10 5.86
C ASN A 72 -13.64 0.50 5.52
N ASN A 73 -13.80 -0.80 5.80
CA ASN A 73 -15.01 -1.57 5.55
C ASN A 73 -15.96 -1.64 6.75
N GLU A 74 -15.54 -1.15 7.93
CA GLU A 74 -16.36 -1.09 9.15
C GLU A 74 -16.90 0.33 9.42
N SER A 75 -16.58 1.30 8.55
CA SER A 75 -17.13 2.66 8.62
C SER A 75 -18.61 2.65 8.28
N ASP A 76 -19.37 3.59 8.88
CA ASP A 76 -20.75 3.91 8.50
C ASP A 76 -20.91 3.84 6.96
N PRO A 77 -21.89 3.11 6.41
CA PRO A 77 -22.09 3.00 4.96
C PRO A 77 -22.31 4.35 4.25
N ASN A 78 -22.55 5.44 5.01
CA ASN A 78 -22.60 6.81 4.50
C ASN A 78 -21.23 7.52 4.46
N LEU A 79 -20.17 6.88 4.95
CA LEU A 79 -18.85 7.45 5.21
C LEU A 79 -17.76 6.54 4.60
N PHE A 80 -17.55 6.69 3.30
CA PHE A 80 -16.45 6.03 2.60
C PHE A 80 -15.10 6.61 3.05
N LEU A 81 -14.47 5.97 4.04
CA LEU A 81 -13.12 6.32 4.46
C LEU A 81 -12.11 5.54 3.63
N CYS A 82 -11.35 6.26 2.80
CA CYS A 82 -10.20 5.72 2.08
C CYS A 82 -8.99 6.65 2.20
N GLY A 83 -7.81 6.12 1.94
CA GLY A 83 -6.61 6.93 1.86
C GLY A 83 -5.31 6.15 1.97
N TRP A 84 -4.22 6.88 1.73
CA TRP A 84 -2.88 6.37 1.92
C TRP A 84 -2.54 6.29 3.42
N ARG A 85 -1.97 5.17 3.83
CA ARG A 85 -1.52 4.89 5.20
C ARG A 85 -0.05 4.51 5.19
N ARG A 86 0.74 5.13 6.06
CA ARG A 86 2.15 4.74 6.19
C ARG A 86 2.22 3.33 6.77
N LEU A 87 3.16 2.53 6.29
CA LEU A 87 3.27 1.14 6.72
C LEU A 87 3.54 0.99 8.23
N ASP A 88 4.20 1.96 8.85
CA ASP A 88 4.40 2.02 10.31
C ASP A 88 3.13 2.32 11.12
N SER A 89 2.05 2.77 10.46
CA SER A 89 0.75 3.02 11.07
C SER A 89 -0.25 1.88 10.91
N ILE A 90 0.15 0.77 10.28
CA ILE A 90 -0.72 -0.37 9.96
C ILE A 90 -0.29 -1.57 10.78
N GLU A 91 -1.26 -2.30 11.34
CA GLU A 91 -1.07 -3.55 12.08
C GLU A 91 -2.10 -4.59 11.59
N PRO A 92 -1.73 -5.86 11.32
CA PRO A 92 -2.72 -6.88 10.99
C PRO A 92 -3.60 -7.18 12.21
N SER A 93 -4.92 -7.19 12.02
CA SER A 93 -5.86 -7.39 13.13
C SER A 93 -5.73 -8.77 13.79
N ILE A 94 -5.18 -9.75 13.06
CA ILE A 94 -4.99 -11.14 13.53
C ILE A 94 -3.82 -11.32 14.50
N LEU A 95 -2.91 -10.34 14.62
CA LEU A 95 -1.68 -10.47 15.42
C LEU A 95 -1.82 -10.01 16.88
N ASP A 96 -3.05 -9.74 17.33
CA ASP A 96 -3.45 -9.47 18.73
C ASP A 96 -2.46 -8.65 19.58
N SER A 97 -1.91 -7.58 18.99
CA SER A 97 -0.97 -6.64 19.62
C SER A 97 0.39 -7.21 20.08
N ASP A 98 0.80 -8.41 19.62
CA ASP A 98 2.18 -8.87 19.83
C ASP A 98 3.15 -8.02 18.98
N LEU A 99 3.91 -7.15 19.66
CA LEU A 99 4.83 -6.22 19.02
C LEU A 99 5.92 -6.93 18.23
N ILE A 100 6.39 -8.10 18.69
CA ILE A 100 7.45 -8.85 18.00
C ILE A 100 6.90 -9.36 16.67
N THR A 101 5.71 -9.96 16.69
CA THR A 101 5.07 -10.50 15.48
C THR A 101 4.66 -9.39 14.51
N ILE A 102 4.23 -8.24 15.01
CA ILE A 102 3.91 -7.07 14.19
C ILE A 102 5.16 -6.53 13.49
N ASP A 103 6.30 -6.44 14.18
CA ASP A 103 7.55 -5.97 13.59
C ASP A 103 8.07 -6.94 12.53
N GLU A 104 8.03 -8.25 12.78
CA GLU A 104 8.40 -9.29 11.80
C GLU A 104 7.52 -9.23 10.55
N TRP A 105 6.20 -9.09 10.72
CA TRP A 105 5.27 -8.89 9.61
C TRP A 105 5.63 -7.64 8.81
N ARG A 106 5.91 -6.53 9.49
CA ARG A 106 6.23 -5.26 8.84
C ARG A 106 7.52 -5.36 8.04
N GLN A 107 8.56 -5.99 8.57
CA GLN A 107 9.82 -6.23 7.86
C GLN A 107 9.61 -7.12 6.64
N THR A 108 8.78 -8.16 6.78
CA THR A 108 8.42 -9.03 5.65
C THR A 108 7.72 -8.25 4.53
N LEU A 109 6.77 -7.39 4.88
CA LEU A 109 6.06 -6.56 3.92
C LEU A 109 6.97 -5.49 3.28
N LEU A 110 7.86 -4.87 4.04
CA LEU A 110 8.87 -3.95 3.52
C LEU A 110 9.75 -4.62 2.45
N ASN A 111 10.31 -5.79 2.77
CA ASN A 111 11.15 -6.56 1.85
C ASN A 111 10.41 -6.94 0.56
N LEU A 112 9.12 -7.30 0.68
CA LEU A 112 8.28 -7.60 -0.47
C LEU A 112 8.12 -6.36 -1.36
N LEU A 113 7.76 -5.21 -0.78
CA LEU A 113 7.54 -3.97 -1.52
C LEU A 113 8.81 -3.49 -2.24
N ASP A 114 9.96 -3.54 -1.57
CA ASP A 114 11.25 -3.19 -2.18
C ASP A 114 11.64 -4.14 -3.32
N ARG A 115 11.34 -5.43 -3.18
CA ARG A 115 11.54 -6.40 -4.28
C ARG A 115 10.65 -6.09 -5.47
N LEU A 116 9.37 -5.80 -5.26
CA LEU A 116 8.42 -5.46 -6.33
C LEU A 116 8.87 -4.19 -7.08
N ASP A 117 9.37 -3.18 -6.36
CA ASP A 117 9.89 -1.96 -6.98
C ASP A 117 11.16 -2.22 -7.80
N ALA A 118 12.08 -3.02 -7.27
CA ALA A 118 13.28 -3.42 -7.99
C ALA A 118 12.94 -4.20 -9.28
N ASP A 119 11.97 -5.10 -9.25
CA ASP A 119 11.54 -5.87 -10.41
C ASP A 119 10.83 -4.98 -11.45
N ARG A 120 10.01 -4.02 -11.01
CA ARG A 120 9.43 -2.98 -11.89
C ARG A 120 10.53 -2.19 -12.61
N LEU A 121 11.53 -1.69 -11.89
CA LEU A 121 12.64 -0.93 -12.46
C LEU A 121 13.46 -1.74 -13.49
N LYS A 122 13.64 -3.04 -13.27
CA LYS A 122 14.29 -3.93 -14.25
C LYS A 122 13.47 -4.07 -15.53
N LEU A 123 12.16 -4.21 -15.42
CA LEU A 123 11.24 -4.31 -16.56
C LEU A 123 11.22 -3.01 -17.38
N GLU A 124 11.20 -1.85 -16.73
CA GLU A 124 11.24 -0.55 -17.41
C GLU A 124 12.54 -0.33 -18.17
N LYS A 125 13.68 -0.68 -17.56
CA LYS A 125 15.00 -0.61 -18.23
C LYS A 125 15.08 -1.54 -19.44
N THR A 126 14.57 -2.78 -19.30
CA THR A 126 14.59 -3.77 -20.39
C THR A 126 13.67 -3.35 -21.53
N THR A 127 12.50 -2.78 -21.21
CA THR A 127 11.55 -2.29 -22.21
C THR A 127 12.14 -1.09 -22.95
N THR A 128 12.72 -0.13 -22.22
CA THR A 128 13.35 1.06 -22.82
C THR A 128 14.53 0.69 -23.71
N ALA A 129 15.35 -0.29 -23.31
CA ALA A 129 16.47 -0.78 -24.12
C ALA A 129 16.00 -1.43 -25.44
N LYS A 130 14.90 -2.19 -25.43
CA LYS A 130 14.35 -2.84 -26.64
C LYS A 130 13.82 -1.88 -27.70
N TYR A 131 13.53 -0.62 -27.33
CA TYR A 131 13.07 0.42 -28.26
C TYR A 131 14.18 1.41 -28.65
N LEU A 132 15.39 1.24 -28.12
CA LEU A 132 16.55 2.11 -28.38
C LEU A 132 17.69 1.42 -29.14
N ASP A 133 17.57 0.14 -29.48
CA ASP A 133 18.45 -0.52 -30.45
C ASP A 133 17.82 -0.44 -31.86
N PRO A 134 18.38 0.36 -32.80
CA PRO A 134 17.97 0.40 -34.20
C PRO A 134 18.43 -0.82 -35.01
#